data_AF-A0A401Q872-F1
#
_entry.id   AF-A0A401Q872-F1
#
_cell.length_a   1.000
_cell.length_b   1.000
_cell.length_c   1.000
_cell.angle_alpha   90.00
_cell.angle_beta   90.00
_cell.angle_gamma   90.00
#
_symmetry.space_group_name_H-M   'P 1'
#
loop_
_entity.id
_entity.type
_entity.pdbx_description
1 polymer ?
#
loop_
_entity_poly.entity_id
_entity_poly.type
_entity_poly.pdbx_seq_one_letter_code
_entity_poly.pdbx_strand_id
1 'polypeptide(L)' 'EERLPHHKVNTEHQDLVTHTGGCHCGAVRFEVKAPADLHLLHCNCSVCTKKQIKGFIVPASQFRLLEVSISMQ' A
#
# COMPACT_ATOMS: atom_id res chain seq x y z
N GLU A 1 28.37 -6.89 -11.39
CA GLU A 1 28.29 -5.56 -10.75
C GLU A 1 26.91 -5.39 -10.14
N GLU A 2 26.91 -4.93 -8.89
CA GLU A 2 25.89 -4.97 -7.82
C GLU A 2 24.50 -5.56 -8.09
N ARG A 3 24.35 -6.82 -7.66
CA ARG A 3 23.05 -7.45 -7.38
C ARG A 3 22.43 -6.74 -6.16
N LEU A 4 21.46 -5.86 -6.41
CA LEU A 4 20.63 -5.19 -5.39
C LEU A 4 20.23 -6.20 -4.29
N PRO A 5 20.34 -5.85 -3.00
CA PRO A 5 19.94 -6.76 -1.94
C PRO A 5 18.44 -7.02 -2.11
N HIS A 6 18.07 -8.29 -2.23
CA HIS A 6 16.69 -8.70 -1.99
C HIS A 6 16.39 -8.27 -0.56
N HIS A 7 15.74 -7.11 -0.41
CA HIS A 7 15.32 -6.58 0.87
C HIS A 7 14.27 -7.55 1.39
N LYS A 8 14.73 -8.54 2.17
CA LYS A 8 13.87 -9.41 2.94
C LYS A 8 13.16 -8.50 3.92
N VAL A 9 11.91 -8.17 3.64
CA VAL A 9 11.03 -7.59 4.66
C VAL A 9 10.94 -8.67 5.72
N ASN A 10 11.68 -8.50 6.82
CA ASN A 10 11.61 -9.38 7.97
C ASN A 10 10.23 -9.16 8.59
N THR A 11 9.28 -10.00 8.19
CA THR A 11 7.92 -10.09 8.79
C THR A 11 7.98 -10.78 10.16
N GLU A 12 8.96 -10.41 10.99
CA GLU A 12 9.12 -10.97 12.33
C GLU A 12 8.54 -9.95 13.32
N HIS A 13 7.32 -10.24 13.79
CA HIS A 13 6.65 -9.61 14.93
C HIS A 13 6.66 -8.07 14.96
N GLN A 14 6.13 -7.43 13.92
CA GLN A 14 5.74 -6.03 14.01
C GLN A 14 4.29 -5.95 14.50
N ASP A 15 4.04 -5.17 15.55
CA ASP A 15 2.69 -4.83 15.98
C ASP A 15 1.96 -4.17 14.80
N LEU A 16 1.04 -4.92 14.20
CA LEU A 16 0.27 -4.43 13.06
C LEU A 16 -0.79 -3.47 13.57
N VAL A 17 -0.79 -2.27 13.00
CA VAL A 17 -1.84 -1.27 13.22
C VAL A 17 -2.75 -1.21 11.99
N THR A 18 -3.98 -0.76 12.21
CA THR A 18 -4.91 -0.52 11.11
C THR A 18 -4.64 0.85 10.51
N HIS A 19 -4.31 0.88 9.22
CA HIS A 19 -4.26 2.10 8.41
C HIS A 19 -5.52 2.20 7.56
N THR A 20 -6.10 3.39 7.45
CA THR A 20 -7.26 3.64 6.59
C THR A 20 -6.84 4.33 5.30
N GLY A 21 -7.51 4.02 4.20
CA GLY A 21 -7.25 4.59 2.90
C GLY A 21 -8.50 4.65 2.03
N GLY A 22 -8.39 5.30 0.89
CA GLY A 22 -9.50 5.40 -0.04
C GLY A 22 -9.16 6.12 -1.33
N CYS A 23 -10.06 6.02 -2.31
CA CYS A 23 -9.96 6.83 -3.51
C CYS A 23 -10.18 8.30 -3.17
N HIS A 24 -9.55 9.21 -3.92
CA HIS A 24 -9.69 10.65 -3.73
C HIS A 24 -11.16 11.13 -3.80
N CYS A 25 -11.99 10.50 -4.63
CA CYS A 25 -13.42 10.81 -4.73
C CYS A 25 -14.24 10.39 -3.50
N GLY A 26 -13.64 9.66 -2.56
CA GLY A 26 -14.30 9.16 -1.35
C GLY A 26 -15.17 7.92 -1.56
N ALA A 27 -15.52 7.59 -2.80
CA ALA A 27 -16.40 6.48 -3.14
C ALA A 27 -15.78 5.09 -2.87
N VAL A 28 -14.47 5.01 -2.61
CA VAL A 28 -13.80 3.77 -2.22
C VAL A 28 -13.11 3.99 -0.89
N ARG A 29 -13.38 3.13 0.09
CA ARG A 29 -12.75 3.12 1.42
C ARG A 29 -12.25 1.73 1.76
N PHE A 30 -11.06 1.65 2.34
CA PHE A 30 -10.44 0.39 2.74
C PHE A 30 -9.59 0.56 3.99
N GLU A 31 -9.27 -0.56 4.60
CA GLU A 31 -8.33 -0.70 5.71
C GLU A 31 -7.25 -1.71 5.34
N VAL A 32 -6.03 -1.45 5.83
CA VAL A 32 -4.92 -2.39 5.76
C VAL A 32 -4.25 -2.53 7.12
N LYS A 33 -3.90 -3.76 7.49
CA LYS A 33 -3.03 -4.05 8.64
C LYS A 33 -1.59 -4.04 8.18
N ALA A 34 -0.79 -3.14 8.74
CA ALA A 34 0.63 -3.00 8.42
C ALA A 34 1.37 -2.42 9.63
N PRO A 35 2.71 -2.46 9.66
CA PRO A 35 3.49 -1.80 10.70
C PRO A 35 3.16 -0.30 10.78
N ALA A 36 3.32 0.29 11.96
CA ALA A 36 3.08 1.73 12.13
C ALA A 36 4.01 2.59 11.27
N ASP A 37 5.27 2.16 11.10
CA ASP A 37 6.22 2.76 10.17
C ASP A 37 6.20 2.03 8.81
N LEU A 38 5.91 2.77 7.74
CA LEU A 38 5.66 2.21 6.42
C LEU A 38 6.86 2.43 5.49
N HIS A 39 7.46 1.32 5.06
CA HIS A 39 8.47 1.36 4.01
C HIS A 39 7.81 1.30 2.62
N LEU A 40 7.86 2.43 1.92
CA LEU A 40 7.25 2.55 0.59
C LEU A 40 8.22 2.12 -0.52
N LEU A 41 7.72 1.30 -1.43
CA LEU A 41 8.32 1.07 -2.74
C LEU A 41 8.18 2.32 -3.59
N HIS A 42 9.33 2.87 -4.00
CA HIS A 42 9.43 3.96 -4.94
C HIS A 42 10.06 3.46 -6.24
N CYS A 43 9.22 2.93 -7.13
CA CYS A 43 9.66 2.41 -8.43
C CYS A 43 9.94 3.56 -9.41
N ASN A 44 11.03 3.47 -10.16
CA ASN A 44 11.48 4.49 -11.12
C ASN A 44 10.98 4.26 -12.56
N CYS A 45 10.09 3.28 -12.80
CA CYS A 45 9.56 3.06 -14.13
C CYS A 45 8.68 4.25 -14.59
N SER A 46 8.59 4.47 -15.90
CA SER A 46 7.88 5.63 -16.46
C SER A 46 6.42 5.74 -16.02
N VAL A 47 5.75 4.61 -15.78
CA VAL A 47 4.36 4.56 -15.31
C VAL A 47 4.26 5.06 -13.86
N CYS A 48 5.08 4.54 -12.95
CA CYS A 48 5.07 4.94 -11.54
C CYS A 48 5.48 6.41 -11.39
N THR A 49 6.51 6.84 -12.11
CA THR A 49 6.97 8.24 -12.10
C THR A 49 5.88 9.19 -12.61
N LYS A 50 5.23 8.89 -13.76
CA LYS A 50 4.16 9.76 -14.29
C LYS A 50 2.92 9.81 -13.40
N LYS A 51 2.57 8.69 -12.76
CA LYS A 51 1.41 8.60 -11.86
C LYS A 51 1.71 9.02 -10.41
N GLN A 52 2.97 9.29 -10.08
CA GLN A 52 3.44 9.59 -8.72
C GLN A 52 3.02 8.51 -7.69
N ILE A 53 3.07 7.24 -8.09
CA ILE A 53 2.68 6.11 -7.24
C ILE A 53 3.84 5.74 -6.32
N LYS A 54 3.60 5.80 -5.01
CA LYS A 54 4.42 5.20 -3.96
C LYS A 54 3.52 4.26 -3.17
N GLY A 55 3.95 3.02 -2.95
CA GLY A 55 3.08 2.02 -2.35
C GLY A 55 3.85 0.97 -1.57
N PHE A 56 3.16 0.22 -0.74
CA PHE A 56 3.67 -0.95 -0.04
C PHE A 56 2.70 -2.10 -0.27
N ILE A 57 3.17 -3.33 -0.10
CA ILE A 57 2.41 -4.54 -0.41
C ILE A 57 2.05 -5.23 0.90
N VAL A 58 0.79 -5.60 1.06
CA VAL A 58 0.30 -6.42 2.19
C VAL A 58 -0.30 -7.73 1.65
N PRO A 59 -0.23 -8.84 2.41
CA PRO A 59 -1.02 -10.03 2.15
C PRO A 59 -2.52 -9.72 2.04
N ALA A 60 -3.24 -10.49 1.22
CA ALA A 60 -4.69 -10.31 1.05
C ALA A 60 -5.48 -10.41 2.36
N SER A 61 -5.03 -11.26 3.30
CA SER A 61 -5.64 -11.40 4.63
C SER A 61 -5.51 -10.17 5.52
N GLN A 62 -4.64 -9.23 5.17
CA GLN A 62 -4.41 -7.96 5.89
C GLN A 62 -5.11 -6.78 5.22
N PHE A 63 -5.77 -6.98 4.09
CA PHE A 63 -6.55 -5.96 3.39
C PHE A 63 -8.05 -6.19 3.61
N ARG A 64 -8.79 -5.10 3.83
CA ARG A 64 -10.25 -5.13 3.89
C ARG A 64 -10.86 -3.95 3.15
N LEU A 65 -11.73 -4.24 2.19
CA LEU A 65 -12.56 -3.23 1.54
C LEU A 65 -13.75 -2.89 2.44
N LEU A 66 -13.99 -1.60 2.68
CA LEU A 66 -15.07 -1.13 3.55
C LEU A 66 -16.26 -0.63 2.74
N GLU A 67 -16.01 0.16 1.71
CA GLU A 67 -17.05 0.80 0.91
C GLU A 67 -16.64 0.90 -0.55
N VAL A 68 -17.61 0.64 -1.44
CA VAL A 68 -17.59 1.06 -2.84
C VAL A 68 -18.95 1.63 -3.17
N SER A 69 -19.01 2.93 -3.40
CA SER A 69 -20.20 3.64 -3.87
C SER A 69 -19.94 4.20 -5.27
N ILE A 70 -20.97 4.24 -6.10
CA ILE A 70 -20.89 4.85 -7.43
C ILE A 70 -21.57 6.21 -7.31
N SER A 71 -20.76 7.26 -7.17
CA SER A 71 -21.23 8.61 -7.46
C SER A 71 -21.01 8.87 -8.95
N MET A 72 -22.09 8.82 -9.73
CA MET A 72 -22.10 9.38 -11.07
C MET A 72 -21.97 10.90 -10.92
N GLN A 73 -20.76 11.43 -11.09
CA GLN A 73 -20.52 12.84 -11.35
C GLN A 73 -20.62 13.08 -12.86
#